data_AF-A0AAV9D2W4-F1
#
_entry.id   AF-A0AAV9D2W4-F1
#
_cell.length_a   1.000
_cell.length_b   1.000
_cell.length_c   1.000
_cell.angle_alpha   90.00
_cell.angle_beta   90.00
_cell.angle_gamma   90.00
#
_symmetry.space_group_name_H-M   'P 1'
#
loop_
_entity.id
_entity.type
_entity.pdbx_description
1 polymer ?
#
loop_
_entity_poly.entity_id
_entity_poly.type
_entity_poly.pdbx_seq_one_letter_code
_entity_poly.pdbx_strand_id
1 'polypeptide(L)'
;MEFKKYIWSIYNPKTGYTESWNENVEIVVPDDDYGLYAIDVLDPSLFAKVCHLTDVYYFHDMIDMLVGCGYKKGTTLFGYGYDFRQSIRIDKLMDGLKEKLVTAYTASGGKKVSLISHSMGGLLIRVFMALYPDVFKKYVKKWICIACPFQGAPGCVNDTLLTGLQFVYGVQSFFFVSRWTMHQLLVECPSIYEMLPNPEFKWKQQPLIRVWRKQMDGQDDLPVKLETYAPTESTTLFEESLRNNKLEYGKKSVALPFNLSIHSWAAKTRQILDEAQIPDTVSFYNIYGISNDTPYDVCYGSETSPIGDLCEVCHTLPEYSYVDGDGTVPSESAKADGIANATRVGIKDNHRGLLTNKEVFNYLKQWLGVSRFHSSNSCKLPK
;
A
#
# COMPACT_ATOMS: atom_id res chain seq x y z
N MET A 1 16.33 6.72 14.92
CA MET A 1 16.15 7.70 16.02
C MET A 1 15.46 8.98 15.53
N GLU A 2 15.80 9.50 14.34
CA GLU A 2 15.13 10.67 13.75
C GLU A 2 13.70 10.41 13.24
N PHE A 3 13.44 9.23 12.67
CA PHE A 3 12.09 8.82 12.24
C PHE A 3 11.04 9.05 13.34
N LYS A 4 11.32 8.56 14.56
CA LYS A 4 10.43 8.74 15.73
C LYS A 4 10.27 10.18 16.19
N LYS A 5 11.13 11.11 15.75
CA LYS A 5 11.09 12.51 16.17
C LYS A 5 10.18 13.34 15.27
N TYR A 6 10.15 13.04 13.97
CA TYR A 6 9.59 13.95 12.97
C TYR A 6 8.31 13.43 12.29
N ILE A 7 8.15 12.11 12.14
CA ILE A 7 7.04 11.56 11.34
C ILE A 7 5.79 11.23 12.15
N TRP A 8 5.86 11.30 13.48
CA TRP A 8 4.71 11.05 14.36
C TRP A 8 3.62 12.04 14.08
N SER A 9 2.43 11.52 13.85
CA SER A 9 1.31 12.30 13.37
C SER A 9 0.01 11.82 13.98
N ILE A 10 -0.97 12.71 14.02
CA ILE A 10 -2.31 12.43 14.51
C ILE A 10 -3.31 12.85 13.44
N TYR A 11 -4.38 12.08 13.29
CA TYR A 11 -5.44 12.47 12.39
C TYR A 11 -6.29 13.58 12.99
N ASN A 12 -6.48 14.64 12.22
CA ASN A 12 -7.35 15.75 12.58
C ASN A 12 -8.69 15.61 11.82
N PRO A 13 -9.79 15.21 12.50
CA PRO A 13 -11.07 14.98 11.84
C PRO A 13 -11.72 16.25 11.30
N LYS A 14 -11.27 17.44 11.71
CA LYS A 14 -11.78 18.72 11.18
C LYS A 14 -11.19 19.03 9.80
N THR A 15 -9.91 18.71 9.60
CA THR A 15 -9.20 18.98 8.34
C THR A 15 -9.20 17.77 7.42
N GLY A 16 -9.31 16.56 7.97
CA GLY A 16 -9.18 15.30 7.25
C GLY A 16 -7.74 14.88 7.00
N TYR A 17 -6.75 15.58 7.59
CA TYR A 17 -5.33 15.32 7.40
C TYR A 17 -4.71 14.62 8.62
N THR A 18 -3.71 13.79 8.35
CA THR A 18 -2.76 13.28 9.35
C THR A 18 -1.63 14.29 9.50
N GLU A 19 -1.62 15.01 10.62
CA GLU A 19 -0.77 16.18 10.87
C GLU A 19 0.39 15.82 11.82
N SER A 20 1.58 16.36 11.57
CA SER A 20 2.74 16.11 12.45
C SER A 20 2.47 16.61 13.86
N TRP A 21 2.90 15.85 14.86
CA TRP A 21 2.77 16.25 16.26
C TRP A 21 3.60 17.47 16.62
N ASN A 22 4.70 17.70 15.90
CA ASN A 22 5.52 18.86 16.10
C ASN A 22 5.15 19.91 15.06
N GLU A 23 4.50 20.98 15.49
CA GLU A 23 4.07 22.09 14.64
C GLU A 23 5.22 22.77 13.88
N ASN A 24 6.47 22.59 14.36
CA ASN A 24 7.67 23.11 13.68
C ASN A 24 8.23 22.14 12.62
N VAL A 25 7.55 21.03 12.35
CA VAL A 25 7.96 20.01 11.40
C VAL A 25 6.99 20.00 10.24
N GLU A 26 7.51 20.33 9.07
CA GLU A 26 6.81 20.15 7.81
C GLU A 26 7.24 18.85 7.16
N ILE A 27 6.27 18.06 6.71
CA ILE A 27 6.51 16.83 5.96
C ILE A 27 6.17 17.11 4.50
N VAL A 28 7.19 17.01 3.65
CA VAL A 28 7.09 17.31 2.22
C VAL A 28 7.41 16.08 1.40
N VAL A 29 6.74 15.98 0.25
CA VAL A 29 7.07 14.99 -0.77
C VAL A 29 7.94 15.70 -1.80
N PRO A 30 9.18 15.25 -2.04
CA PRO A 30 10.07 15.92 -2.98
C PRO A 30 9.54 15.83 -4.41
N ASP A 31 9.62 16.93 -5.15
CA ASP A 31 9.28 16.96 -6.59
C ASP A 31 10.53 16.90 -7.49
N ASP A 32 11.70 16.70 -6.88
CA ASP A 32 12.98 16.53 -7.56
C ASP A 32 12.93 15.45 -8.64
N ASP A 33 13.74 15.66 -9.69
CA ASP A 33 13.76 14.80 -10.88
C ASP A 33 12.35 14.57 -11.45
N TYR A 34 11.54 15.63 -11.49
CA TYR A 34 10.17 15.61 -12.02
C TYR A 34 9.25 14.64 -11.25
N GLY A 35 9.48 14.52 -9.94
CA GLY A 35 8.79 13.60 -9.03
C GLY A 35 9.32 12.16 -9.08
N LEU A 36 10.31 11.85 -9.92
CA LEU A 36 10.91 10.51 -9.98
C LEU A 36 11.73 10.21 -8.73
N TYR A 37 12.39 11.22 -8.17
CA TYR A 37 13.21 11.06 -6.96
C TYR A 37 12.40 10.45 -5.79
N ALA A 38 11.15 10.88 -5.61
CA ALA A 38 10.28 10.40 -4.53
C ALA A 38 9.91 8.91 -4.62
N ILE A 39 10.05 8.29 -5.79
CA ILE A 39 9.65 6.90 -6.04
C ILE A 39 10.82 5.98 -6.42
N ASP A 40 12.01 6.54 -6.62
CA ASP A 40 13.20 5.84 -7.12
C ASP A 40 13.83 4.93 -6.05
N VAL A 41 14.51 5.52 -5.07
CA VAL A 41 15.18 4.82 -3.95
C VAL A 41 14.72 5.42 -2.62
N LEU A 42 14.06 4.62 -1.79
CA LEU A 42 13.37 5.04 -0.55
C LEU A 42 14.35 5.43 0.57
N ASP A 43 15.55 4.86 0.59
CA ASP A 43 16.65 5.30 1.45
C ASP A 43 17.83 5.73 0.55
N PRO A 44 17.97 7.04 0.26
CA PRO A 44 19.03 7.53 -0.60
C PRO A 44 20.39 7.66 0.12
N SER A 45 20.50 7.22 1.38
CA SER A 45 21.71 7.35 2.18
C SER A 45 22.90 6.64 1.55
N LEU A 46 24.10 7.18 1.80
CA LEU A 46 25.34 6.57 1.33
C LEU A 46 25.50 5.15 1.87
N PHE A 47 25.05 4.91 3.11
CA PHE A 47 25.07 3.58 3.71
C PHE A 47 24.22 2.59 2.93
N ALA A 48 22.95 2.90 2.65
CA ALA A 48 22.07 2.00 1.89
C ALA A 48 22.63 1.69 0.49
N LYS A 49 23.25 2.68 -0.16
CA LYS A 49 23.89 2.52 -1.47
C LYS A 49 25.15 1.66 -1.41
N VAL A 50 26.05 1.90 -0.46
CA VAL A 50 27.31 1.16 -0.30
C VAL A 50 27.07 -0.28 0.15
N CYS A 51 26.08 -0.49 1.03
CA CYS A 51 25.69 -1.81 1.51
C CYS A 51 24.75 -2.55 0.55
N HIS A 52 24.43 -1.97 -0.61
CA HIS A 52 23.53 -2.53 -1.62
C HIS A 52 22.22 -3.07 -1.03
N LEU A 53 21.56 -2.27 -0.19
CA LEU A 53 20.26 -2.62 0.37
C LEU A 53 19.19 -2.52 -0.72
N THR A 54 19.09 -3.55 -1.56
CA THR A 54 18.17 -3.58 -2.72
C THR A 54 16.70 -3.42 -2.31
N ASP A 55 16.35 -3.76 -1.07
CA ASP A 55 14.97 -3.62 -0.55
C ASP A 55 14.47 -2.16 -0.49
N VAL A 56 15.39 -1.17 -0.54
CA VAL A 56 15.01 0.25 -0.60
C VAL A 56 14.90 0.78 -2.03
N TYR A 57 15.27 0.00 -3.04
CA TYR A 57 15.10 0.35 -4.44
C TYR A 57 13.67 0.02 -4.86
N TYR A 58 12.89 1.04 -5.20
CA TYR A 58 11.47 0.89 -5.41
C TYR A 58 11.09 0.86 -6.88
N PHE A 59 11.01 2.03 -7.55
CA PHE A 59 10.81 2.10 -9.00
C PHE A 59 12.12 2.15 -9.80
N HIS A 60 13.28 2.12 -9.14
CA HIS A 60 14.59 2.31 -9.77
C HIS A 60 14.79 1.52 -11.08
N ASP A 61 14.72 0.19 -11.01
CA ASP A 61 14.94 -0.67 -12.17
C ASP A 61 13.91 -0.43 -13.28
N MET A 62 12.68 -0.06 -12.92
CA MET A 62 11.64 0.29 -13.88
C MET A 62 11.92 1.62 -14.56
N ILE A 63 12.38 2.63 -13.82
CA ILE A 63 12.78 3.93 -14.34
C ILE A 63 13.95 3.75 -15.32
N ASP A 64 14.98 3.00 -14.93
CA ASP A 64 16.13 2.68 -15.78
C ASP A 64 15.72 1.91 -17.03
N MET A 65 14.82 0.94 -16.88
CA MET A 65 14.25 0.20 -18.00
C MET A 65 13.53 1.12 -18.99
N LEU A 66 12.69 2.05 -18.50
CA LEU A 66 11.95 2.99 -19.35
C LEU A 66 12.90 3.98 -20.04
N VAL A 67 13.90 4.50 -19.33
CA VAL A 67 14.94 5.36 -19.92
C VAL A 67 15.70 4.61 -21.01
N GLY A 68 16.07 3.35 -20.77
CA GLY A 68 16.69 2.46 -21.77
C GLY A 68 15.79 2.17 -22.98
N CYS A 69 14.47 2.29 -22.83
CA CYS A 69 13.50 2.24 -23.91
C CYS A 69 13.32 3.58 -24.67
N GLY A 70 14.07 4.63 -24.31
CA GLY A 70 14.06 5.94 -24.96
C GLY A 70 13.14 6.97 -24.32
N TYR A 71 12.53 6.66 -23.16
CA TYR A 71 11.81 7.67 -22.38
C TYR A 71 12.79 8.71 -21.81
N LYS A 72 12.35 9.97 -21.75
CA LYS A 72 13.16 11.10 -21.26
C LYS A 72 12.50 11.71 -20.03
N LYS A 73 13.23 11.72 -18.92
CA LYS A 73 12.80 12.36 -17.66
C LYS A 73 12.40 13.82 -17.93
N GLY A 74 11.26 14.25 -17.39
CA GLY A 74 10.75 15.62 -17.56
C GLY A 74 10.17 15.94 -18.94
N THR A 75 10.22 15.02 -19.91
CA THR A 75 9.58 15.19 -21.23
C THR A 75 8.50 14.14 -21.48
N THR A 76 8.85 12.86 -21.31
CA THR A 76 7.95 11.72 -21.54
C THR A 76 7.87 10.77 -20.35
N LEU A 77 8.68 10.97 -19.32
CA LEU A 77 8.69 10.19 -18.08
C LEU A 77 8.68 11.12 -16.87
N PHE A 78 7.75 10.86 -15.96
CA PHE A 78 7.49 11.66 -14.77
C PHE A 78 7.19 10.71 -13.61
N GLY A 79 7.52 11.14 -12.40
CA GLY A 79 7.12 10.45 -11.18
C GLY A 79 6.02 11.21 -10.46
N TYR A 80 5.31 10.51 -9.60
CA TYR A 80 4.32 11.09 -8.72
C TYR A 80 4.34 10.38 -7.37
N GLY A 81 5.23 10.85 -6.49
CA GLY A 81 5.21 10.48 -5.08
C GLY A 81 4.08 11.20 -4.34
N TYR A 82 3.69 10.65 -3.20
CA TYR A 82 2.70 11.28 -2.31
C TYR A 82 2.93 10.87 -0.86
N ASP A 83 2.32 11.61 0.07
CA ASP A 83 2.35 11.27 1.49
C ASP A 83 1.43 10.08 1.74
N PHE A 84 2.03 8.89 1.82
CA PHE A 84 1.33 7.63 1.99
C PHE A 84 0.55 7.52 3.30
N ARG A 85 0.71 8.47 4.24
CA ARG A 85 -0.03 8.50 5.50
C ARG A 85 -1.43 9.05 5.32
N GLN A 86 -1.62 9.93 4.34
CA GLN A 86 -2.90 10.59 4.07
C GLN A 86 -3.88 9.66 3.37
N SER A 87 -5.15 10.03 3.40
CA SER A 87 -6.18 9.37 2.59
C SER A 87 -5.84 9.46 1.11
N ILE A 88 -6.10 8.39 0.37
CA ILE A 88 -5.91 8.33 -1.10
C ILE A 88 -6.86 9.28 -1.86
N ARG A 89 -7.80 9.94 -1.18
CA ARG A 89 -8.73 10.93 -1.75
C ARG A 89 -8.62 12.32 -1.13
N ILE A 90 -7.52 12.62 -0.44
CA ILE A 90 -7.30 13.95 0.14
C ILE A 90 -7.04 14.97 -0.97
N ASP A 91 -7.57 16.20 -0.82
CA ASP A 91 -7.58 17.21 -1.89
C ASP A 91 -6.19 17.50 -2.44
N LYS A 92 -5.19 17.72 -1.57
CA LYS A 92 -3.80 18.01 -1.99
C LYS A 92 -3.21 16.92 -2.90
N LEU A 93 -3.57 15.66 -2.66
CA LEU A 93 -3.15 14.51 -3.46
C LEU A 93 -3.88 14.46 -4.80
N MET A 94 -5.18 14.69 -4.80
CA MET A 94 -5.98 14.67 -6.03
C MET A 94 -5.62 15.84 -6.95
N ASP A 95 -5.50 17.04 -6.41
CA ASP A 95 -5.13 18.24 -7.16
C ASP A 95 -3.70 18.14 -7.70
N GLY A 96 -2.76 17.64 -6.90
CA GLY A 96 -1.39 17.39 -7.35
C GLY A 96 -1.31 16.37 -8.49
N LEU A 97 -2.11 15.30 -8.47
CA LEU A 97 -2.15 14.32 -9.56
C LEU A 97 -2.74 14.94 -10.83
N LYS A 98 -3.79 15.75 -10.69
CA LYS A 98 -4.39 16.50 -11.81
C LYS A 98 -3.36 17.43 -12.47
N GLU A 99 -2.61 18.20 -11.68
CA GLU A 99 -1.55 19.05 -12.18
C GLU A 99 -0.43 18.27 -12.86
N LYS A 100 0.00 17.14 -12.26
CA LYS A 100 1.04 16.29 -12.84
C LYS A 100 0.61 15.70 -14.20
N LEU A 101 -0.66 15.29 -14.33
CA LEU A 101 -1.22 14.83 -15.61
C LEU A 101 -1.22 15.93 -16.68
N VAL A 102 -1.58 17.17 -16.32
CA VAL A 102 -1.55 18.32 -17.24
C VAL A 102 -0.11 18.62 -17.69
N THR A 103 0.83 18.63 -16.75
CA THR A 103 2.26 18.83 -17.03
C THR A 103 2.78 17.76 -17.99
N ALA A 104 2.55 16.48 -17.67
CA ALA A 104 3.00 15.38 -18.49
C ALA A 104 2.40 15.41 -19.90
N TYR A 105 1.10 15.71 -20.01
CA TYR A 105 0.40 15.85 -21.30
C TYR A 105 1.00 16.97 -22.16
N THR A 106 1.25 18.13 -21.55
CA THR A 106 1.79 19.32 -22.23
C THR A 106 3.24 19.10 -22.68
N ALA A 107 4.09 18.61 -21.77
CA ALA A 107 5.49 18.31 -22.06
C ALA A 107 5.66 17.20 -23.12
N SER A 108 4.69 16.28 -23.21
CA SER A 108 4.66 15.22 -24.22
C SER A 108 4.09 15.67 -25.58
N GLY A 109 3.88 16.97 -25.80
CA GLY A 109 3.34 17.52 -27.04
C GLY A 109 1.86 17.20 -27.27
N GLY A 110 1.07 17.17 -26.19
CA GLY A 110 -0.38 16.91 -26.25
C GLY A 110 -0.76 15.43 -26.39
N LYS A 111 0.17 14.53 -26.08
CA LYS A 111 -0.10 13.08 -26.06
C LYS A 111 -0.65 12.67 -24.71
N LYS A 112 -1.75 11.89 -24.73
CA LYS A 112 -2.30 11.26 -23.52
C LYS A 112 -1.27 10.33 -22.85
N VAL A 113 -1.30 10.30 -21.52
CA VAL A 113 -0.34 9.66 -20.64
C VAL A 113 -0.70 8.18 -20.42
N SER A 114 0.30 7.32 -20.28
CA SER A 114 0.14 5.96 -19.73
C SER A 114 0.53 5.97 -18.26
N LEU A 115 -0.41 5.62 -17.38
CA LEU A 115 -0.17 5.53 -15.94
C LEU A 115 0.34 4.13 -15.57
N ILE A 116 1.36 4.07 -14.72
CA ILE A 116 1.81 2.85 -14.06
C ILE A 116 1.66 3.10 -12.55
N SER A 117 0.89 2.26 -11.87
CA SER A 117 0.69 2.35 -10.42
C SER A 117 1.08 1.04 -9.75
N HIS A 118 1.54 1.12 -8.50
CA HIS A 118 1.88 -0.04 -7.69
C HIS A 118 1.11 -0.02 -6.36
N SER A 119 0.64 -1.19 -5.93
CA SER A 119 0.02 -1.40 -4.62
C SER A 119 -1.12 -0.41 -4.35
N MET A 120 -1.11 0.28 -3.22
CA MET A 120 -2.08 1.33 -2.84
C MET A 120 -2.23 2.44 -3.89
N GLY A 121 -1.19 2.71 -4.70
CA GLY A 121 -1.28 3.66 -5.82
C GLY A 121 -2.36 3.27 -6.84
N GLY A 122 -2.71 1.99 -6.96
CA GLY A 122 -3.83 1.55 -7.79
C GLY A 122 -5.19 1.98 -7.25
N LEU A 123 -5.37 1.94 -5.92
CA LEU A 123 -6.58 2.46 -5.26
C LEU A 123 -6.69 3.98 -5.44
N LEU A 124 -5.57 4.69 -5.30
CA LEU A 124 -5.50 6.14 -5.56
C LEU A 124 -5.96 6.49 -6.98
N ILE A 125 -5.42 5.82 -8.00
CA ILE A 125 -5.84 6.06 -9.40
C ILE A 125 -7.33 5.77 -9.59
N ARG A 126 -7.84 4.73 -8.93
CA ARG A 126 -9.26 4.36 -9.00
C ARG A 126 -10.16 5.43 -8.37
N VAL A 127 -9.81 5.96 -7.20
CA VAL A 127 -10.57 7.07 -6.60
C VAL A 127 -10.47 8.33 -7.45
N PHE A 128 -9.27 8.67 -7.93
CA PHE A 128 -9.09 9.83 -8.81
C PHE A 128 -9.97 9.74 -10.06
N MET A 129 -10.07 8.55 -10.67
CA MET A 129 -10.93 8.30 -11.82
C MET A 129 -12.42 8.49 -11.50
N ALA A 130 -12.87 8.09 -10.31
CA ALA A 130 -14.26 8.28 -9.87
C ALA A 130 -14.59 9.75 -9.58
N LEU A 131 -13.66 10.48 -8.95
CA LEU A 131 -13.85 11.88 -8.57
C LEU A 131 -13.64 12.86 -9.74
N TYR A 132 -12.74 12.54 -10.67
CA TYR A 132 -12.37 13.40 -11.80
C TYR A 132 -12.43 12.66 -13.15
N PRO A 133 -13.60 12.08 -13.52
CA PRO A 133 -13.73 11.24 -14.71
C PRO A 133 -13.36 11.98 -16.00
N ASP A 134 -13.73 13.26 -16.12
CA ASP A 134 -13.42 14.08 -17.30
C ASP A 134 -11.93 14.35 -17.45
N VAL A 135 -11.24 14.63 -16.33
CA VAL A 135 -9.78 14.84 -16.31
C VAL A 135 -9.08 13.55 -16.69
N PHE A 136 -9.48 12.43 -16.08
CA PHE A 136 -8.92 11.12 -16.36
C PHE A 136 -9.11 10.75 -17.83
N LYS A 137 -10.33 10.86 -18.36
CA LYS A 137 -10.64 10.60 -19.78
C LYS A 137 -9.87 11.51 -20.72
N LYS A 138 -9.67 12.78 -20.37
CA LYS A 138 -8.93 13.75 -21.19
C LYS A 138 -7.45 13.40 -21.29
N TYR A 139 -6.80 13.10 -20.16
CA TYR A 139 -5.34 13.00 -20.11
C TYR A 139 -4.78 11.58 -20.14
N VAL A 140 -5.55 10.56 -19.75
CA VAL A 140 -5.06 9.18 -19.63
C VAL A 140 -5.44 8.35 -20.86
N LYS A 141 -4.49 7.57 -21.38
CA LYS A 141 -4.68 6.62 -22.48
C LYS A 141 -4.69 5.17 -21.99
N LYS A 142 -3.80 4.86 -21.06
CA LYS A 142 -3.61 3.51 -20.53
C LYS A 142 -3.38 3.60 -19.02
N TRP A 143 -3.85 2.61 -18.30
CA TRP A 143 -3.51 2.40 -16.91
C TRP A 143 -3.02 0.96 -16.73
N ILE A 144 -1.78 0.82 -16.27
CA ILE A 144 -1.17 -0.45 -15.90
C ILE A 144 -1.05 -0.47 -14.38
N CYS A 145 -1.74 -1.39 -13.74
CA CYS A 145 -1.74 -1.52 -12.30
C CYS A 145 -0.96 -2.77 -11.88
N ILE A 146 -0.07 -2.62 -10.90
CA ILE A 146 0.78 -3.70 -10.40
C ILE A 146 0.45 -3.93 -8.92
N ALA A 147 0.10 -5.16 -8.55
CA ALA A 147 -0.07 -5.61 -7.17
C ALA A 147 -1.08 -4.80 -6.34
N CYS A 148 -2.15 -4.27 -6.95
CA CYS A 148 -3.09 -3.41 -6.24
C CYS A 148 -4.06 -4.24 -5.37
N PRO A 149 -4.21 -3.92 -4.07
CA PRO A 149 -5.18 -4.57 -3.20
C PRO A 149 -6.60 -4.04 -3.44
N PHE A 150 -7.20 -4.33 -4.60
CA PHE A 150 -8.52 -3.79 -4.95
C PHE A 150 -9.59 -4.04 -3.88
N GLN A 151 -9.55 -5.20 -3.23
CA GLN A 151 -10.47 -5.57 -2.16
C GLN A 151 -9.83 -5.56 -0.76
N GLY A 152 -8.63 -4.98 -0.64
CA GLY A 152 -7.85 -4.94 0.60
C GLY A 152 -6.83 -6.07 0.73
N ALA A 153 -6.02 -6.00 1.78
CA ALA A 153 -4.98 -6.98 2.10
C ALA A 153 -5.19 -7.48 3.54
N PRO A 154 -6.11 -8.45 3.75
CA PRO A 154 -6.72 -8.70 5.05
C PRO A 154 -5.70 -9.00 6.16
N GLY A 155 -4.82 -9.99 5.97
CA GLY A 155 -3.87 -10.39 7.00
C GLY A 155 -2.91 -9.28 7.36
N CYS A 156 -2.28 -8.66 6.36
CA CYS A 156 -1.34 -7.56 6.57
C CYS A 156 -1.98 -6.33 7.23
N VAL A 157 -3.17 -5.92 6.78
CA VAL A 157 -3.78 -4.66 7.23
C VAL A 157 -4.42 -4.79 8.61
N ASN A 158 -5.14 -5.88 8.87
CA ASN A 158 -5.70 -6.14 10.20
C ASN A 158 -4.59 -6.18 11.26
N ASP A 159 -3.51 -6.84 10.93
CA ASP A 159 -2.39 -7.00 11.83
C ASP A 159 -1.57 -5.71 12.03
N THR A 160 -1.43 -4.90 10.98
CA THR A 160 -0.85 -3.55 11.09
C THR A 160 -1.61 -2.72 12.13
N LEU A 161 -2.94 -2.77 12.09
CA LEU A 161 -3.79 -2.02 13.02
C LEU A 161 -3.75 -2.58 14.45
N LEU A 162 -3.56 -3.88 14.65
CA LEU A 162 -3.54 -4.47 15.98
C LEU A 162 -2.15 -4.45 16.62
N THR A 163 -1.13 -4.92 15.92
CA THR A 163 0.20 -5.15 16.51
C THR A 163 1.35 -4.57 15.68
N GLY A 164 1.06 -4.15 14.45
CA GLY A 164 2.01 -3.62 13.47
C GLY A 164 2.48 -4.67 12.47
N LEU A 165 3.35 -4.27 11.55
CA LEU A 165 4.02 -5.19 10.62
C LEU A 165 5.51 -4.95 10.62
N GLN A 166 6.26 -6.01 10.31
CA GLN A 166 7.68 -5.93 10.03
C GLN A 166 7.94 -6.61 8.68
N PHE A 167 8.45 -5.85 7.72
CA PHE A 167 8.62 -6.29 6.34
C PHE A 167 9.94 -7.06 6.10
N VAL A 168 10.83 -7.09 7.09
CA VAL A 168 12.12 -7.78 7.03
C VAL A 168 12.30 -8.60 8.30
N TYR A 169 12.52 -9.90 8.15
CA TYR A 169 12.76 -10.82 9.25
C TYR A 169 14.26 -11.19 9.33
N GLY A 170 14.79 -11.42 10.53
CA GLY A 170 16.21 -11.78 10.75
C GLY A 170 17.12 -10.60 11.11
N VAL A 171 18.44 -10.76 10.98
CA VAL A 171 19.45 -9.77 11.43
C VAL A 171 19.32 -8.42 10.71
N GLN A 172 18.78 -8.40 9.50
CA GLN A 172 18.50 -7.17 8.75
C GLN A 172 17.37 -6.34 9.37
N SER A 173 16.47 -6.96 10.13
CA SER A 173 15.33 -6.30 10.78
C SER A 173 15.72 -5.21 11.78
N PHE A 174 16.95 -5.27 12.33
CA PHE A 174 17.53 -4.24 13.21
C PHE A 174 17.74 -2.90 12.51
N PHE A 175 17.84 -2.89 11.18
CA PHE A 175 17.98 -1.68 10.37
C PHE A 175 16.63 -1.08 9.95
N PHE A 176 15.52 -1.77 10.23
CA PHE A 176 14.17 -1.35 9.85
C PHE A 176 13.34 -0.94 11.07
N VAL A 177 12.23 -0.25 10.80
CA VAL A 177 11.29 0.21 11.83
C VAL A 177 10.68 -1.01 12.54
N SER A 178 10.75 -1.04 13.88
CA SER A 178 10.18 -2.16 14.64
C SER A 178 8.67 -2.25 14.44
N ARG A 179 8.11 -3.46 14.56
CA ARG A 179 6.69 -3.76 14.41
C ARG A 179 5.78 -2.78 15.17
N TRP A 180 6.01 -2.64 16.47
CA TRP A 180 5.24 -1.73 17.31
C TRP A 180 5.40 -0.25 16.92
N THR A 181 6.61 0.14 16.50
CA THR A 181 6.84 1.50 16.00
C THR A 181 6.06 1.76 14.71
N MET A 182 5.92 0.74 13.84
CA MET A 182 5.12 0.82 12.62
C MET A 182 3.62 0.93 12.94
N HIS A 183 3.12 0.14 13.90
CA HIS A 183 1.77 0.27 14.42
C HIS A 183 1.47 1.71 14.89
N GLN A 184 2.33 2.25 15.75
CA GLN A 184 2.17 3.60 16.30
C GLN A 184 2.21 4.70 15.24
N LEU A 185 2.90 4.47 14.12
CA LEU A 185 2.86 5.38 12.98
C LEU A 185 1.52 5.28 12.22
N LEU A 186 1.09 4.06 11.90
CA LEU A 186 0.04 3.82 10.91
C LEU A 186 -1.38 3.88 11.49
N VAL A 187 -1.56 3.70 12.79
CA VAL A 187 -2.89 3.72 13.44
C VAL A 187 -3.65 5.04 13.26
N GLU A 188 -2.93 6.14 13.02
CA GLU A 188 -3.49 7.48 12.74
C GLU A 188 -3.39 7.88 11.24
N CYS A 189 -3.11 6.93 10.35
CA CYS A 189 -2.97 7.16 8.91
C CYS A 189 -4.21 6.64 8.15
N PRO A 190 -5.03 7.47 7.49
CA PRO A 190 -6.19 7.01 6.72
C PRO A 190 -5.91 5.95 5.67
N SER A 191 -4.72 5.98 5.07
CA SER A 191 -4.31 5.01 4.06
C SER A 191 -4.40 3.55 4.51
N ILE A 192 -4.07 3.24 5.78
CA ILE A 192 -4.12 1.85 6.25
C ILE A 192 -5.57 1.36 6.37
N TYR A 193 -6.49 2.23 6.79
CA TYR A 193 -7.91 1.92 6.90
C TYR A 193 -8.55 1.72 5.52
N GLU A 194 -8.08 2.46 4.51
CA GLU A 194 -8.57 2.33 3.13
C GLU A 194 -8.14 1.02 2.45
N MET A 195 -7.20 0.29 3.04
CA MET A 195 -6.76 -1.04 2.59
C MET A 195 -7.34 -2.20 3.42
N LEU A 196 -8.22 -1.92 4.38
CA LEU A 196 -8.97 -2.95 5.13
C LEU A 196 -9.72 -3.88 4.15
N PRO A 197 -9.95 -5.16 4.54
CA PRO A 197 -10.71 -6.09 3.72
C PRO A 197 -12.09 -5.51 3.42
N ASN A 198 -12.48 -5.51 2.15
CA ASN A 198 -13.81 -5.06 1.74
C ASN A 198 -14.88 -5.99 2.36
N PRO A 199 -15.76 -5.50 3.25
CA PRO A 199 -16.80 -6.33 3.87
C PRO A 199 -17.88 -6.78 2.89
N GLU A 200 -18.12 -6.00 1.82
CA GLU A 200 -19.14 -6.28 0.82
C GLU A 200 -18.61 -7.18 -0.32
N PHE A 201 -17.30 -7.42 -0.37
CA PHE A 201 -16.72 -8.29 -1.37
C PHE A 201 -17.00 -9.76 -1.05
N LYS A 202 -17.44 -10.51 -2.07
CA LYS A 202 -17.75 -11.94 -1.96
C LYS A 202 -16.47 -12.77 -2.05
N TRP A 203 -15.68 -12.75 -0.98
CA TRP A 203 -14.52 -13.61 -0.82
C TRP A 203 -14.90 -15.09 -0.93
N LYS A 204 -14.07 -15.91 -1.59
CA LYS A 204 -14.23 -17.38 -1.61
C LYS A 204 -14.31 -17.97 -0.20
N GLN A 205 -13.49 -17.44 0.69
CA GLN A 205 -13.52 -17.67 2.13
C GLN A 205 -13.39 -16.31 2.80
N GLN A 206 -14.32 -15.96 3.69
CA GLN A 206 -14.21 -14.68 4.39
C GLN A 206 -12.91 -14.63 5.22
N PRO A 207 -12.12 -13.54 5.13
CA PRO A 207 -10.95 -13.37 5.98
C PRO A 207 -11.40 -13.07 7.41
N LEU A 208 -10.77 -13.70 8.39
CA LEU A 208 -11.15 -13.63 9.79
C LEU A 208 -10.00 -13.14 10.65
N ILE A 209 -10.33 -12.37 11.70
CA ILE A 209 -9.46 -12.22 12.86
C ILE A 209 -9.90 -13.24 13.90
N ARG A 210 -8.96 -13.99 14.47
CA ARG A 210 -9.23 -15.02 15.48
C ARG A 210 -8.49 -14.70 16.76
N VAL A 211 -9.14 -14.91 17.90
CA VAL A 211 -8.54 -14.66 19.20
C VAL A 211 -8.87 -15.82 20.13
N TRP A 212 -7.86 -16.48 20.68
CA TRP A 212 -8.04 -17.45 21.75
C TRP A 212 -8.34 -16.69 23.04
N ARG A 213 -9.53 -16.89 23.60
CA ARG A 213 -10.06 -16.08 24.72
C ARG A 213 -10.29 -16.94 25.95
N LYS A 214 -9.89 -16.41 27.10
CA LYS A 214 -10.27 -16.95 28.40
C LYS A 214 -11.68 -16.44 28.73
N GLN A 215 -12.65 -17.34 28.91
CA GLN A 215 -13.99 -16.93 29.35
C GLN A 215 -13.89 -16.31 30.76
N MET A 216 -14.79 -15.38 31.09
CA MET A 216 -14.86 -14.71 32.39
C MET A 216 -16.21 -15.02 33.07
N ASP A 217 -16.35 -16.23 33.60
CA ASP A 217 -17.51 -16.65 34.40
C ASP A 217 -17.03 -17.31 35.69
N GLY A 218 -16.45 -16.50 36.60
CA GLY A 218 -16.37 -16.75 38.06
C GLY A 218 -15.86 -18.09 38.62
N GLN A 219 -15.37 -19.03 37.81
CA GLN A 219 -14.89 -20.35 38.21
C GLN A 219 -13.49 -20.61 37.66
N ASP A 220 -12.65 -21.29 38.45
CA ASP A 220 -11.20 -21.42 38.23
C ASP A 220 -10.78 -22.37 37.08
N ASP A 221 -11.70 -22.83 36.24
CA ASP A 221 -11.42 -23.83 35.19
C ASP A 221 -12.23 -23.59 33.90
N LEU A 222 -12.24 -22.34 33.44
CA LEU A 222 -13.04 -21.92 32.29
C LEU A 222 -12.47 -22.39 30.94
N PRO A 223 -13.32 -22.88 30.02
CA PRO A 223 -12.87 -23.35 28.72
C PRO A 223 -12.31 -22.20 27.88
N VAL A 224 -11.15 -22.44 27.29
CA VAL A 224 -10.55 -21.56 26.29
C VAL A 224 -11.33 -21.70 24.98
N LYS A 225 -11.74 -20.57 24.39
CA LYS A 225 -12.54 -20.56 23.15
C LYS A 225 -11.86 -19.72 22.09
N LEU A 226 -11.86 -20.21 20.86
CA LEU A 226 -11.47 -19.42 19.69
C LEU A 226 -12.65 -18.55 19.26
N GLU A 227 -12.54 -17.24 19.49
CA GLU A 227 -13.47 -16.25 18.96
C GLU A 227 -13.03 -15.83 17.57
N THR A 228 -13.99 -15.53 16.70
CA THR A 228 -13.75 -15.15 15.30
C THR A 228 -14.50 -13.86 14.99
N TYR A 229 -13.84 -12.95 14.28
CA TYR A 229 -14.35 -11.64 13.93
C TYR A 229 -14.26 -11.49 12.40
N ALA A 230 -15.41 -11.40 11.74
CA ALA A 230 -15.48 -11.10 10.31
C ALA A 230 -15.18 -9.62 10.04
N PRO A 231 -14.95 -9.19 8.77
CA PRO A 231 -14.65 -7.79 8.46
C PRO A 231 -15.70 -6.80 9.02
N THR A 232 -16.98 -7.16 8.99
CA THR A 232 -18.09 -6.35 9.53
C THR A 232 -18.12 -6.27 11.06
N GLU A 233 -17.47 -7.20 11.76
CA GLU A 233 -17.48 -7.34 13.22
C GLU A 233 -16.13 -6.92 13.85
N SER A 234 -15.10 -6.75 13.02
CA SER A 234 -13.73 -6.46 13.44
C SER A 234 -13.57 -5.11 14.14
N THR A 235 -14.46 -4.15 13.90
CA THR A 235 -14.44 -2.82 14.53
C THR A 235 -14.43 -2.88 16.06
N THR A 236 -15.31 -3.71 16.65
CA THR A 236 -15.37 -3.88 18.12
C THR A 236 -14.06 -4.43 18.66
N LEU A 237 -13.44 -5.39 17.95
CA LEU A 237 -12.14 -5.93 18.34
C LEU A 237 -11.05 -4.87 18.30
N PHE A 238 -11.00 -4.03 17.27
CA PHE A 238 -10.03 -2.95 17.19
C PHE A 238 -10.21 -1.93 18.32
N GLU A 239 -11.45 -1.50 18.59
CA GLU A 239 -11.74 -0.58 19.68
C GLU A 239 -11.27 -1.12 21.04
N GLU A 240 -11.60 -2.38 21.35
CA GLU A 240 -11.21 -3.01 22.61
C GLU A 240 -9.72 -3.29 22.73
N SER A 241 -9.08 -3.70 21.63
CA SER A 241 -7.64 -3.99 21.63
C SER A 241 -6.83 -2.70 21.78
N LEU A 242 -7.27 -1.60 21.16
CA LEU A 242 -6.54 -0.33 21.18
C LEU A 242 -7.00 0.64 22.29
N ARG A 243 -7.98 0.28 23.14
CA ARG A 243 -8.54 1.21 24.15
C ARG A 243 -7.50 1.80 25.12
N ASN A 244 -6.45 1.04 25.40
CA ASN A 244 -5.34 1.45 26.27
C ASN A 244 -4.06 1.81 25.50
N ASN A 245 -4.12 1.88 24.16
CA ASN A 245 -2.97 2.12 23.33
C ASN A 245 -2.46 3.56 23.47
N LYS A 246 -1.13 3.70 23.60
CA LYS A 246 -0.47 4.99 23.87
C LYS A 246 0.87 5.06 23.16
N LEU A 247 1.25 6.28 22.81
CA LEU A 247 2.58 6.61 22.32
C LEU A 247 3.24 7.60 23.29
N GLU A 248 4.43 7.22 23.77
CA GLU A 248 5.30 8.09 24.54
C GLU A 248 6.15 8.94 23.60
N TYR A 249 6.00 10.26 23.68
CA TYR A 249 6.78 11.23 22.90
C TYR A 249 7.34 12.32 23.82
N GLY A 250 8.66 12.28 24.03
CA GLY A 250 9.32 13.15 24.99
C GLY A 250 8.84 12.86 26.41
N LYS A 251 8.13 13.81 27.02
CA LYS A 251 7.52 13.67 28.38
C LYS A 251 5.99 13.57 28.33
N LYS A 252 5.40 13.40 27.14
CA LYS A 252 3.96 13.32 26.94
C LYS A 252 3.57 11.90 26.54
N SER A 253 2.50 11.41 27.15
CA SER A 253 1.79 10.21 26.73
C SER A 253 0.55 10.64 25.96
N VAL A 254 0.35 10.09 24.76
CA VAL A 254 -0.82 10.40 23.92
C VAL A 254 -1.53 9.11 23.58
N ALA A 255 -2.85 9.10 23.74
CA ALA A 255 -3.68 7.98 23.38
C ALA A 255 -3.73 7.81 21.86
N LEU A 256 -3.61 6.58 21.39
CA LEU A 256 -3.74 6.18 19.98
C LEU A 256 -4.80 5.08 19.86
N PRO A 257 -6.07 5.36 20.22
CA PRO A 257 -7.14 4.38 20.10
C PRO A 257 -7.43 4.06 18.63
N PHE A 258 -8.24 3.03 18.38
CA PHE A 258 -8.79 2.83 17.05
C PHE A 258 -9.60 4.06 16.61
N ASN A 259 -9.25 4.65 15.47
CA ASN A 259 -9.80 5.95 15.09
C ASN A 259 -11.07 5.78 14.25
N LEU A 260 -12.23 5.85 14.90
CA LEU A 260 -13.54 5.72 14.26
C LEU A 260 -13.81 6.79 13.18
N SER A 261 -13.21 7.98 13.30
CA SER A 261 -13.36 9.03 12.27
C SER A 261 -12.66 8.62 10.99
N ILE A 262 -11.45 8.07 11.10
CA ILE A 262 -10.72 7.51 9.96
C ILE A 262 -11.47 6.31 9.38
N HIS A 263 -11.96 5.41 10.23
CA HIS A 263 -12.73 4.25 9.78
C HIS A 263 -13.97 4.64 8.97
N SER A 264 -14.74 5.63 9.45
CA SER A 264 -15.88 6.20 8.71
C SER A 264 -15.45 6.86 7.39
N TRP A 265 -14.32 7.56 7.38
CA TRP A 265 -13.75 8.15 6.17
C TRP A 265 -13.39 7.10 5.13
N ALA A 266 -12.75 6.01 5.55
CA ALA A 266 -12.35 4.89 4.71
C ALA A 266 -13.56 4.12 4.15
N ALA A 267 -14.64 3.97 4.92
CA ALA A 267 -15.89 3.39 4.44
C ALA A 267 -16.50 4.22 3.29
N LYS A 268 -16.43 5.56 3.37
CA LYS A 268 -16.84 6.43 2.25
C LYS A 268 -15.89 6.30 1.06
N THR A 269 -14.57 6.18 1.29
CA THR A 269 -13.60 5.90 0.23
C THR A 269 -13.93 4.59 -0.48
N ARG A 270 -14.35 3.54 0.26
CA ARG A 270 -14.79 2.26 -0.31
C ARG A 270 -15.98 2.41 -1.25
N GLN A 271 -17.00 3.17 -0.87
CA GLN A 271 -18.14 3.46 -1.74
C GLN A 271 -17.71 4.08 -3.08
N ILE A 272 -16.79 5.07 -3.03
CA ILE A 272 -16.23 5.70 -4.24
C ILE A 272 -15.45 4.69 -5.09
N LEU A 273 -14.65 3.82 -4.47
CA LEU A 273 -13.93 2.76 -5.17
C LEU A 273 -14.88 1.80 -5.89
N ASP A 274 -15.97 1.41 -5.24
CA ASP A 274 -16.92 0.43 -5.79
C ASP A 274 -17.74 1.02 -6.96
N GLU A 275 -18.00 2.33 -6.93
CA GLU A 275 -18.68 3.06 -8.01
C GLU A 275 -17.76 3.43 -9.19
N ALA A 276 -16.44 3.33 -9.01
CA ALA A 276 -15.46 3.76 -10.02
C ALA A 276 -15.58 2.96 -11.33
N GLN A 277 -15.80 3.67 -12.44
CA GLN A 277 -15.87 3.09 -13.77
C GLN A 277 -14.75 3.60 -14.66
N ILE A 278 -14.06 2.68 -15.35
CA ILE A 278 -13.05 3.07 -16.32
C ILE A 278 -13.70 3.56 -17.62
N PRO A 279 -13.30 4.73 -18.15
CA PRO A 279 -13.81 5.17 -19.44
C PRO A 279 -13.41 4.21 -20.56
N ASP A 280 -14.33 3.90 -21.47
CA ASP A 280 -14.10 2.98 -22.61
C ASP A 280 -12.91 3.38 -23.50
N THR A 281 -12.52 4.66 -23.46
CA THR A 281 -11.37 5.19 -24.21
C THR A 281 -10.01 4.89 -23.57
N VAL A 282 -9.98 4.29 -22.37
CA VAL A 282 -8.76 4.00 -21.61
C VAL A 282 -8.56 2.48 -21.53
N SER A 283 -7.39 2.00 -21.97
CA SER A 283 -7.04 0.59 -21.83
C SER A 283 -6.51 0.30 -20.42
N PHE A 284 -6.96 -0.79 -19.81
CA PHE A 284 -6.50 -1.21 -18.49
C PHE A 284 -5.82 -2.56 -18.50
N TYR A 285 -4.72 -2.64 -17.76
CA TYR A 285 -3.91 -3.82 -17.59
C TYR A 285 -3.62 -4.03 -16.11
N ASN A 286 -3.71 -5.27 -15.64
CA ASN A 286 -3.50 -5.63 -14.26
C ASN A 286 -2.42 -6.73 -14.17
N ILE A 287 -1.38 -6.47 -13.39
CA ILE A 287 -0.35 -7.43 -13.02
C ILE A 287 -0.50 -7.71 -11.54
N TYR A 288 -0.61 -8.97 -11.16
CA TYR A 288 -0.71 -9.39 -9.76
C TYR A 288 0.27 -10.52 -9.48
N GLY A 289 0.79 -10.59 -8.25
CA GLY A 289 1.66 -11.69 -7.86
C GLY A 289 0.88 -12.93 -7.46
N ILE A 290 1.50 -14.08 -7.67
CA ILE A 290 0.99 -15.42 -7.32
C ILE A 290 2.13 -16.29 -6.79
N SER A 291 1.78 -17.46 -6.28
CA SER A 291 2.70 -18.49 -5.80
C SER A 291 3.56 -18.08 -4.60
N ASN A 292 3.08 -17.12 -3.79
CA ASN A 292 3.64 -16.81 -2.48
C ASN A 292 2.56 -16.96 -1.41
N ASP A 293 2.95 -17.56 -0.28
CA ASP A 293 2.12 -17.63 0.91
C ASP A 293 1.80 -16.21 1.39
N THR A 294 0.53 -15.84 1.32
CA THR A 294 0.09 -14.48 1.61
C THR A 294 -0.80 -14.47 2.85
N PRO A 295 -0.43 -13.71 3.90
CA PRO A 295 -1.21 -13.61 5.13
C PRO A 295 -2.67 -13.26 4.85
N TYR A 296 -3.58 -14.11 5.35
CA TYR A 296 -5.01 -13.99 5.08
C TYR A 296 -5.82 -13.80 6.35
N ASP A 297 -5.92 -14.85 7.18
CA ASP A 297 -6.44 -14.72 8.52
C ASP A 297 -5.33 -14.38 9.50
N VAL A 298 -5.68 -13.72 10.60
CA VAL A 298 -4.76 -13.43 11.72
C VAL A 298 -5.31 -14.06 12.99
N CYS A 299 -4.45 -14.72 13.75
CA CYS A 299 -4.82 -15.39 14.99
C CYS A 299 -3.93 -14.93 16.15
N TYR A 300 -4.53 -14.59 17.29
CA TYR A 300 -3.82 -14.10 18.48
C TYR A 300 -4.08 -15.01 19.69
N GLY A 301 -3.03 -15.23 20.49
CA GLY A 301 -3.04 -16.18 21.61
C GLY A 301 -3.00 -17.64 21.16
N SER A 302 -3.13 -18.56 22.11
CA SER A 302 -3.23 -20.01 21.86
C SER A 302 -4.13 -20.67 22.91
N GLU A 303 -4.46 -21.96 22.73
CA GLU A 303 -5.16 -22.74 23.76
C GLU A 303 -4.44 -22.73 25.11
N THR A 304 -3.10 -22.75 25.09
CA THR A 304 -2.26 -22.78 26.29
C THR A 304 -1.92 -21.40 26.84
N SER A 305 -2.09 -20.35 26.03
CA SER A 305 -1.84 -18.96 26.39
C SER A 305 -2.94 -18.05 25.81
N PRO A 306 -4.18 -18.16 26.31
CA PRO A 306 -5.31 -17.37 25.82
C PRO A 306 -5.20 -15.91 26.26
N ILE A 307 -5.80 -15.03 25.45
CA ILE A 307 -5.97 -13.60 25.74
C ILE A 307 -7.07 -13.44 26.79
N GLY A 308 -6.71 -12.88 27.95
CA GLY A 308 -7.67 -12.56 29.01
C GLY A 308 -8.34 -11.21 28.72
N ASP A 309 -7.53 -10.19 28.49
CA ASP A 309 -7.96 -8.85 28.15
C ASP A 309 -7.63 -8.55 26.67
N LEU A 310 -8.59 -8.08 25.88
CA LEU A 310 -8.37 -7.76 24.46
C LEU A 310 -7.25 -6.72 24.24
N CYS A 311 -6.94 -5.87 25.23
CA CYS A 311 -5.76 -5.00 25.18
C CYS A 311 -4.44 -5.77 25.00
N GLU A 312 -4.37 -7.02 25.45
CA GLU A 312 -3.18 -7.85 25.33
C GLU A 312 -2.90 -8.25 23.88
N VAL A 313 -3.91 -8.21 22.99
CA VAL A 313 -3.75 -8.53 21.56
C VAL A 313 -2.61 -7.72 20.95
N CYS A 314 -2.56 -6.40 21.23
CA CYS A 314 -1.52 -5.47 20.76
C CYS A 314 -0.08 -5.87 21.11
N HIS A 315 0.09 -6.77 22.10
CA HIS A 315 1.38 -7.20 22.61
C HIS A 315 1.65 -8.69 22.36
N THR A 316 0.86 -9.32 21.49
CA THR A 316 1.07 -10.70 21.04
C THR A 316 1.60 -10.75 19.61
N LEU A 317 2.30 -11.83 19.26
CA LEU A 317 2.65 -12.11 17.87
C LEU A 317 1.49 -12.87 17.22
N PRO A 318 1.05 -12.46 16.01
CA PRO A 318 0.03 -13.20 15.29
C PRO A 318 0.58 -14.50 14.72
N GLU A 319 -0.30 -15.46 14.57
CA GLU A 319 -0.16 -16.55 13.61
C GLU A 319 -1.05 -16.27 12.40
N TYR A 320 -0.55 -16.55 11.20
CA TYR A 320 -1.30 -16.34 9.97
C TYR A 320 -1.77 -17.65 9.36
N SER A 321 -2.98 -17.64 8.79
CA SER A 321 -3.29 -18.55 7.68
C SER A 321 -2.84 -17.90 6.36
N TYR A 322 -2.61 -18.71 5.34
CA TYR A 322 -2.10 -18.24 4.07
C TYR A 322 -2.99 -18.64 2.91
N VAL A 323 -3.07 -17.76 1.92
CA VAL A 323 -3.64 -18.02 0.60
C VAL A 323 -2.63 -17.65 -0.49
N ASP A 324 -2.92 -18.03 -1.72
CA ASP A 324 -2.11 -17.64 -2.89
C ASP A 324 -2.14 -16.12 -3.09
N GLY A 325 -0.98 -15.52 -3.33
CA GLY A 325 -0.81 -14.11 -3.62
C GLY A 325 0.66 -13.74 -3.79
N ASP A 326 0.99 -12.51 -3.41
CA ASP A 326 2.33 -11.93 -3.56
C ASP A 326 3.09 -11.77 -2.23
N GLY A 327 2.59 -12.40 -1.14
CA GLY A 327 3.14 -12.25 0.21
C GLY A 327 2.63 -11.03 0.96
N THR A 328 1.79 -10.19 0.34
CA THR A 328 1.10 -9.06 0.99
C THR A 328 -0.38 -9.01 0.60
N VAL A 329 -0.67 -9.08 -0.69
CA VAL A 329 -2.00 -8.97 -1.28
C VAL A 329 -2.43 -10.34 -1.81
N PRO A 330 -3.56 -10.90 -1.33
CA PRO A 330 -4.13 -12.12 -1.90
C PRO A 330 -4.40 -11.96 -3.40
N SER A 331 -4.10 -12.98 -4.20
CA SER A 331 -4.34 -12.92 -5.65
C SER A 331 -5.81 -12.73 -5.98
N GLU A 332 -6.73 -13.22 -5.14
CA GLU A 332 -8.17 -12.96 -5.24
C GLU A 332 -8.48 -11.46 -5.16
N SER A 333 -7.92 -10.75 -4.18
CA SER A 333 -8.08 -9.30 -4.03
C SER A 333 -7.47 -8.54 -5.22
N ALA A 334 -6.25 -8.92 -5.61
CA ALA A 334 -5.52 -8.24 -6.68
C ALA A 334 -6.18 -8.40 -8.06
N LYS A 335 -6.91 -9.49 -8.29
CA LYS A 335 -7.66 -9.73 -9.52
C LYS A 335 -9.05 -9.10 -9.54
N ALA A 336 -9.61 -8.80 -8.36
CA ALA A 336 -10.97 -8.32 -8.20
C ALA A 336 -11.09 -6.80 -8.45
N ASP A 337 -10.56 -6.35 -9.58
CA ASP A 337 -10.61 -4.96 -10.02
C ASP A 337 -11.98 -4.54 -10.60
N GLY A 338 -12.89 -5.48 -10.86
CA GLY A 338 -14.24 -5.15 -11.35
C GLY A 338 -14.31 -4.56 -12.77
N ILE A 339 -13.21 -4.56 -13.54
CA ILE A 339 -13.17 -4.02 -14.91
C ILE A 339 -13.32 -5.15 -15.93
N ALA A 340 -14.43 -5.20 -16.67
CA ALA A 340 -14.73 -6.32 -17.57
C ALA A 340 -13.67 -6.56 -18.66
N ASN A 341 -13.26 -5.51 -19.38
CA ASN A 341 -12.36 -5.59 -20.53
C ASN A 341 -10.87 -5.44 -20.17
N ALA A 342 -10.46 -6.00 -19.02
CA ALA A 342 -9.09 -5.91 -18.52
C ALA A 342 -8.24 -7.11 -18.95
N THR A 343 -7.00 -6.84 -19.41
CA THR A 343 -5.98 -7.90 -19.50
C THR A 343 -5.35 -8.09 -18.12
N ARG A 344 -5.38 -9.31 -17.60
CA ARG A 344 -4.84 -9.64 -16.27
C ARG A 344 -3.77 -10.71 -16.38
N VAL A 345 -2.62 -10.49 -15.74
CA VAL A 345 -1.49 -11.42 -15.74
C VAL A 345 -1.05 -11.70 -14.31
N GLY A 346 -0.99 -12.99 -13.97
CA GLY A 346 -0.41 -13.45 -12.70
C GLY A 346 1.07 -13.76 -12.89
N ILE A 347 1.94 -13.17 -12.08
CA ILE A 347 3.39 -13.36 -12.13
C ILE A 347 3.87 -14.02 -10.84
N LYS A 348 4.72 -15.03 -10.95
CA LYS A 348 5.30 -15.72 -9.78
C LYS A 348 6.40 -14.87 -9.16
N ASP A 349 6.03 -13.94 -8.31
CA ASP A 349 6.96 -13.09 -7.56
C ASP A 349 6.27 -12.49 -6.33
N ASN A 350 7.07 -12.04 -5.37
CA ASN A 350 6.56 -11.34 -4.19
C ASN A 350 6.20 -9.87 -4.52
N HIS A 351 5.49 -9.22 -3.61
CA HIS A 351 4.89 -7.89 -3.79
C HIS A 351 5.89 -6.84 -4.31
N ARG A 352 7.11 -6.82 -3.75
CA ARG A 352 8.18 -5.88 -4.18
C ARG A 352 8.93 -6.40 -5.40
N GLY A 353 9.16 -7.70 -5.49
CA GLY A 353 9.89 -8.35 -6.58
C GLY A 353 9.27 -8.07 -7.95
N LEU A 354 7.94 -7.93 -8.02
CA LEU A 354 7.21 -7.51 -9.22
C LEU A 354 7.75 -6.23 -9.87
N LEU A 355 8.31 -5.29 -9.11
CA LEU A 355 8.86 -4.03 -9.64
C LEU A 355 10.25 -4.18 -10.28
N THR A 356 10.93 -5.29 -10.03
CA THR A 356 12.23 -5.65 -10.62
C THR A 356 12.13 -6.85 -11.58
N ASN A 357 10.94 -7.44 -11.70
CA ASN A 357 10.73 -8.68 -12.42
C ASN A 357 10.84 -8.47 -13.94
N LYS A 358 11.67 -9.29 -14.60
CA LYS A 358 11.92 -9.20 -16.05
C LYS A 358 10.69 -9.51 -16.89
N GLU A 359 9.81 -10.39 -16.42
CA GLU A 359 8.54 -10.71 -17.10
C GLU A 359 7.59 -9.52 -17.03
N VAL A 360 7.47 -8.88 -15.86
CA VAL A 360 6.73 -7.60 -15.70
C VAL A 360 7.26 -6.55 -16.67
N PHE A 361 8.58 -6.40 -16.77
CA PHE A 361 9.17 -5.44 -17.72
C PHE A 361 8.88 -5.77 -19.18
N ASN A 362 8.77 -7.05 -19.55
CA ASN A 362 8.37 -7.44 -20.90
C ASN A 362 6.90 -7.06 -21.19
N TYR A 363 6.00 -7.29 -20.23
CA TYR A 363 4.60 -6.84 -20.34
C TYR A 363 4.49 -5.31 -20.42
N LEU A 364 5.23 -4.57 -19.57
CA LEU A 364 5.28 -3.11 -19.63
C LEU A 364 5.73 -2.63 -21.01
N LYS A 365 6.84 -3.18 -21.54
CA LYS A 365 7.33 -2.85 -22.88
C LYS A 365 6.29 -3.13 -23.97
N GLN A 366 5.66 -4.30 -23.92
CA GLN A 366 4.61 -4.69 -24.86
C GLN A 366 3.41 -3.74 -24.80
N TRP A 367 2.86 -3.50 -23.61
CA TRP A 367 1.66 -2.68 -23.44
C TRP A 367 1.91 -1.20 -23.66
N LEU A 368 3.12 -0.70 -23.40
CA LEU A 368 3.52 0.65 -23.77
C LEU A 368 3.81 0.79 -25.28
N GLY A 369 4.07 -0.33 -25.98
CA GLY A 369 4.43 -0.34 -27.40
C GLY A 369 5.87 0.09 -27.66
N VAL A 370 6.78 -0.21 -26.72
CA VAL A 370 8.21 0.11 -26.80
C VAL A 370 9.00 -1.21 -26.83
N SER A 371 9.37 -1.66 -28.04
CA SER A 371 10.25 -2.82 -28.20
C SER A 371 11.71 -2.42 -28.01
N ARG A 372 12.57 -3.37 -27.56
CA ARG A 372 14.00 -3.14 -27.37
C ARG A 372 14.60 -2.54 -28.65
N PHE A 373 15.23 -1.36 -28.55
CA PHE A 373 16.28 -1.01 -29.49
C PHE A 373 17.32 -2.13 -29.43
N HIS A 374 17.35 -3.02 -30.42
CA HIS A 374 18.53 -3.83 -30.63
C HIS A 374 19.63 -2.83 -30.98
N SER A 375 20.65 -2.72 -30.13
CA SER A 375 21.91 -2.11 -30.50
C SER A 375 22.48 -2.90 -31.67
N SER A 376 22.19 -2.47 -32.89
CA SER A 376 22.76 -2.98 -34.12
C SER A 376 24.18 -2.44 -34.30
N ASN A 377 25.04 -2.60 -33.30
CA ASN A 377 26.48 -2.45 -33.50
C ASN A 377 27.05 -3.76 -34.00
N SER A 378 26.82 -3.98 -35.30
CA SER A 378 27.72 -4.75 -36.14
C SER A 378 29.10 -4.07 -36.13
N CYS A 379 29.95 -4.45 -35.18
CA CYS A 379 31.36 -4.08 -35.23
C CYS A 379 32.03 -4.99 -36.28
N LYS A 380 31.96 -4.59 -37.55
CA LYS A 380 32.87 -5.10 -38.59
C LYS A 380 34.28 -4.64 -38.20
N LEU A 381 35.12 -5.58 -37.80
CA LEU A 381 36.56 -5.39 -37.71
C LEU A 381 37.11 -5.04 -39.12
N PRO A 382 37.88 -3.95 -39.28
CA PRO A 382 38.67 -3.76 -40.48
C PRO A 382 39.88 -4.70 -40.47
N LYS A 383 40.23 -5.17 -41.68
CA LYS A 383 41.35 -6.07 -41.99
C LYS A 383 42.71 -5.51 -41.59
#